data_AF-A0A229H951-F1
#
_entry.id   AF-A0A229H951-F1
#
_cell.length_a   1.000
_cell.length_b   1.000
_cell.length_c   1.000
_cell.angle_alpha   90.00
_cell.angle_beta   90.00
_cell.angle_gamma   90.00
#
_symmetry.space_group_name_H-M   'P 1'
#
loop_
_entity.id
_entity.type
_entity.pdbx_description
1 polymer ?
#
loop_
_entity_poly.entity_id
_entity_poly.type
_entity_poly.pdbx_seq_one_letter_code
_entity_poly.pdbx_strand_id
1 'polypeptide(L)'
;MSDDTIRLVTIGRIIRRRWRLLTILAVVGALVGYGTSLLFPPRYTTSASVLLPGAWQERELATQVEIATSSVVVDRAATTLGWSGVSGDELRDQVSAKAADGNIITISGTADTPARAQKLSDQVAQQFVTFAARIAGDNTDPEAATRPEALRQMVVRTSRRITELADAADPGQTVEGVQTRTELAKLRTTLQEAINKLDQADPAANKANKTNMVVMGPAARPAGEAPPTRMQLIIAGALLFFLLAVIGHLTTARMSRRLRTEPEIAAALGSALLGTVDVPGERRAHRPEGHGPRARIRRLLGVDVRWDIPTPRTSGDEASRQVRYRRVCAR
;
A
#
# COMPACT_ATOMS: atom_id res chain seq x y z
N MET A 1 40.46 -0.08 10.92
CA MET A 1 39.42 -1.14 10.99
C MET A 1 38.16 -0.48 11.52
N SER A 2 37.13 -0.42 10.69
CA SER A 2 35.99 0.48 10.85
C SER A 2 35.10 0.10 12.05
N ASP A 3 34.67 1.12 12.81
CA ASP A 3 33.78 0.99 13.98
C ASP A 3 32.47 0.23 13.67
N ASP A 4 32.01 0.28 12.41
CA ASP A 4 30.81 -0.43 11.95
C ASP A 4 30.93 -1.95 12.05
N THR A 5 32.12 -2.50 11.79
CA THR A 5 32.37 -3.94 11.90
C THR A 5 32.27 -4.40 13.34
N ILE A 6 32.71 -3.56 14.30
CA ILE A 6 32.64 -3.84 15.74
C ILE A 6 31.17 -3.81 16.20
N ARG A 7 30.36 -2.86 15.68
CA ARG A 7 28.92 -2.76 15.97
C ARG A 7 28.13 -3.96 15.45
N LEU A 8 28.38 -4.40 14.21
CA LEU A 8 27.72 -5.55 13.59
C LEU A 8 28.04 -6.87 14.30
N VAL A 9 29.30 -7.10 14.66
CA VAL A 9 29.71 -8.28 15.43
C VAL A 9 29.06 -8.31 16.81
N THR A 10 28.86 -7.14 17.43
CA THR A 10 28.18 -6.99 18.71
C THR A 10 26.70 -7.35 18.59
N ILE A 11 26.00 -6.83 17.58
CA ILE A 11 24.58 -7.15 17.30
C ILE A 11 24.42 -8.65 16.99
N GLY A 12 25.27 -9.23 16.15
CA GLY A 12 25.23 -10.65 15.83
C GLY A 12 25.45 -11.55 17.06
N ARG A 13 26.27 -11.11 18.02
CA ARG A 13 26.49 -11.82 19.28
C ARG A 13 25.27 -11.77 20.20
N ILE A 14 24.56 -10.63 20.26
CA ILE A 14 23.28 -10.49 20.99
C ILE A 14 22.26 -11.48 20.44
N ILE A 15 22.09 -11.48 19.11
CA ILE A 15 21.11 -12.32 18.45
C ILE A 15 21.41 -13.80 18.75
N ARG A 16 22.66 -14.25 18.59
CA ARG A 16 23.01 -15.67 18.79
C ARG A 16 22.91 -16.13 20.24
N ARG A 17 23.24 -15.30 21.23
CA ARG A 17 23.20 -15.69 22.66
C ARG A 17 21.86 -15.43 23.37
N ARG A 18 21.04 -14.50 22.86
CA ARG A 18 19.75 -14.11 23.47
C ARG A 18 18.55 -14.31 22.57
N TRP A 19 18.67 -15.16 21.54
CA TRP A 19 17.59 -15.44 20.59
C TRP A 19 16.29 -15.87 21.27
N ARG A 20 16.34 -16.60 22.39
CA ARG A 20 15.15 -17.03 23.15
C ARG A 20 14.35 -15.86 23.73
N LEU A 21 15.02 -14.85 24.30
CA LEU A 21 14.34 -13.67 24.80
C LEU A 21 13.80 -12.84 23.65
N LEU A 22 14.60 -12.64 22.60
CA LEU A 22 14.19 -11.89 21.41
C LEU A 22 12.96 -12.51 20.75
N THR A 23 12.93 -13.84 20.63
CA THR A 23 11.77 -14.58 20.09
C THR A 23 10.55 -14.46 20.99
N ILE A 24 10.69 -14.60 22.31
CA ILE A 24 9.56 -14.39 23.24
C ILE A 24 9.01 -12.97 23.12
N LEU A 25 9.87 -11.94 23.07
CA LEU A 25 9.41 -10.56 22.96
C LEU A 25 8.77 -10.26 21.60
N ALA A 26 9.32 -10.83 20.52
CA ALA A 26 8.70 -10.76 19.20
C ALA A 26 7.32 -11.45 19.16
N VAL A 27 7.17 -12.60 19.83
CA VAL A 27 5.87 -13.29 19.97
C VAL A 27 4.88 -12.46 20.78
N VAL A 28 5.32 -11.84 21.88
CA VAL A 28 4.48 -10.90 22.64
C VAL A 28 4.07 -9.72 21.76
N GLY A 29 4.99 -9.15 20.98
CA GLY A 29 4.68 -8.08 20.04
C GLY A 29 3.70 -8.51 18.94
N ALA A 30 3.83 -9.74 18.42
CA ALA A 30 2.89 -10.33 17.48
C ALA A 30 1.49 -10.50 18.09
N LEU A 31 1.40 -10.95 19.35
CA LEU A 31 0.14 -11.07 20.07
C LEU A 31 -0.52 -9.71 20.32
N VAL A 32 0.27 -8.68 20.67
CA VAL A 32 -0.23 -7.30 20.80
C VAL A 32 -0.73 -6.80 19.44
N GLY A 33 0.02 -7.01 18.36
CA GLY A 33 -0.40 -6.65 16.99
C GLY A 33 -1.65 -7.40 16.51
N TYR A 34 -1.81 -8.66 16.92
CA TYR A 34 -3.05 -9.41 16.68
C TYR A 34 -4.21 -8.83 17.50
N GLY A 35 -3.98 -8.52 18.78
CA GLY A 35 -4.98 -7.92 19.65
C GLY A 35 -5.46 -6.55 19.16
N THR A 36 -4.55 -5.70 18.66
CA THR A 36 -4.93 -4.42 18.05
C THR A 36 -5.72 -4.63 16.76
N SER A 37 -5.42 -5.68 15.99
CA SER A 37 -6.21 -5.99 14.80
C SER A 37 -7.65 -6.41 15.08
N LEU A 38 -8.01 -6.79 16.31
CA LEU A 38 -9.40 -7.03 16.69
C LEU A 38 -10.18 -5.72 16.90
N LEU A 39 -9.48 -4.61 17.16
CA LEU A 39 -10.07 -3.27 17.29
C LEU A 39 -10.30 -2.60 15.93
N PHE A 40 -9.54 -3.01 14.90
CA PHE A 40 -9.66 -2.49 13.54
C PHE A 40 -10.27 -3.56 12.63
N PRO A 41 -11.59 -3.51 12.33
CA PRO A 41 -12.23 -4.49 11.46
C PRO A 41 -11.60 -4.50 10.06
N PRO A 42 -11.62 -5.65 9.36
CA PRO A 42 -11.05 -5.76 8.03
C PRO A 42 -11.79 -4.85 7.06
N ARG A 43 -11.03 -4.00 6.37
CA ARG A 43 -11.56 -3.10 5.34
C ARG A 43 -11.27 -3.68 3.97
N TYR A 44 -12.20 -3.50 3.05
CA TYR A 44 -12.07 -3.90 1.66
C TYR A 44 -12.28 -2.67 0.79
N THR A 45 -11.32 -2.38 -0.09
CA THR A 45 -11.39 -1.24 -1.00
C THR A 45 -11.43 -1.74 -2.43
N THR A 46 -12.36 -1.22 -3.22
CA THR A 46 -12.41 -1.45 -4.66
C THR A 46 -12.79 -0.18 -5.39
N SER A 47 -12.52 -0.13 -6.69
CA SER A 47 -12.70 1.07 -7.49
C SER A 47 -13.52 0.82 -8.75
N ALA A 48 -14.34 1.80 -9.11
CA ALA A 48 -15.03 1.90 -10.39
C ALA A 48 -14.37 3.01 -11.23
N SER A 49 -14.22 2.77 -12.54
CA SER A 49 -13.63 3.72 -13.47
C SER A 49 -14.71 4.41 -14.28
N VAL A 50 -14.65 5.74 -14.34
CA VAL A 50 -15.54 6.60 -15.14
C VAL A 50 -14.70 7.27 -16.22
N LEU A 51 -15.10 7.10 -17.48
CA LEU A 51 -14.50 7.80 -18.61
C LEU A 51 -15.13 9.18 -18.77
N LEU A 52 -14.28 10.19 -18.87
CA LEU A 52 -14.68 11.55 -19.17
C LEU A 52 -14.34 11.84 -20.65
N PRO A 53 -15.34 11.99 -21.53
CA PRO A 53 -15.11 12.32 -22.93
C PRO A 53 -14.59 13.76 -23.12
N GLY A 54 -13.80 13.98 -24.18
CA GLY A 54 -13.25 15.28 -24.55
C GLY A 54 -11.87 15.58 -23.96
N ALA A 55 -11.34 16.78 -24.20
CA ALA A 55 -10.06 17.21 -23.63
C ALA A 55 -10.29 17.87 -22.26
N TRP A 56 -9.78 17.24 -21.19
CA TRP A 56 -9.83 17.76 -19.83
C TRP A 56 -8.46 18.23 -19.39
N GLN A 57 -8.41 19.39 -18.75
CA GLN A 57 -7.18 19.87 -18.12
C GLN A 57 -7.06 19.27 -16.71
N GLU A 58 -5.84 19.12 -16.19
CA GLU A 58 -5.60 18.56 -14.84
C GLU A 58 -6.42 19.27 -13.76
N ARG A 59 -6.55 20.60 -13.86
CA ARG A 59 -7.34 21.39 -12.92
C ARG A 59 -8.84 21.09 -13.01
N GLU A 60 -9.36 20.82 -14.21
CA GLU A 60 -10.76 20.43 -14.39
C GLU A 60 -11.00 19.01 -13.85
N LEU A 61 -10.06 18.08 -14.07
CA LEU A 61 -10.13 16.73 -13.51
C LEU A 61 -10.13 16.75 -11.97
N ALA A 62 -9.33 17.61 -11.35
CA ALA A 62 -9.34 17.81 -9.90
C ALA A 62 -10.71 18.28 -9.39
N THR A 63 -11.35 19.22 -10.08
CA THR A 63 -12.72 19.66 -9.75
C THR A 63 -13.72 18.51 -9.87
N GLN A 64 -13.60 17.68 -10.91
CA GLN A 64 -14.50 16.52 -11.08
C GLN A 64 -14.29 15.46 -9.98
N VAL A 65 -13.05 15.26 -9.52
CA VAL A 65 -12.74 14.41 -8.36
C VAL A 65 -13.45 14.93 -7.10
N GLU A 66 -13.39 16.23 -6.85
CA GLU A 66 -14.06 16.85 -5.69
C GLU A 66 -15.59 16.72 -5.79
N ILE A 67 -16.15 16.91 -6.98
CA ILE A 67 -17.58 16.72 -7.25
C ILE A 67 -18.00 15.26 -7.01
N ALA A 68 -17.19 14.29 -7.45
CA ALA A 68 -17.46 12.86 -7.25
C ALA A 68 -17.54 12.46 -5.77
N THR A 69 -16.82 13.17 -4.89
CA THR A 69 -16.84 12.97 -3.42
C THR A 69 -17.73 13.97 -2.67
N SER A 70 -18.51 14.79 -3.39
CA SER A 70 -19.38 15.81 -2.78
C SER A 70 -20.49 15.17 -1.94
N SER A 71 -21.00 15.90 -0.92
CA SER A 71 -22.12 15.42 -0.09
C SER A 71 -23.30 15.01 -0.94
N VAL A 72 -23.64 15.82 -1.94
CA VAL A 72 -24.82 15.58 -2.77
C VAL A 72 -24.75 14.25 -3.50
N VAL A 73 -23.56 13.84 -3.97
CA VAL A 73 -23.35 12.55 -4.63
C VAL A 73 -23.35 11.40 -3.63
N VAL A 74 -22.63 11.56 -2.51
CA VAL A 74 -22.50 10.52 -1.47
C VAL A 74 -23.83 10.28 -0.74
N ASP A 75 -24.57 11.33 -0.41
CA ASP A 75 -25.89 11.24 0.26
C ASP A 75 -26.91 10.54 -0.65
N ARG A 76 -26.89 10.82 -1.95
CA ARG A 76 -27.75 10.10 -2.91
C ARG A 76 -27.37 8.63 -3.06
N ALA A 77 -26.07 8.33 -3.01
CA ALA A 77 -25.62 6.94 -2.97
C ALA A 77 -26.07 6.26 -1.67
N ALA A 78 -25.98 6.95 -0.53
CA ALA A 78 -26.43 6.47 0.78
C ALA A 78 -27.93 6.14 0.79
N THR A 79 -28.76 7.06 0.29
CA THR A 79 -30.22 6.85 0.21
C THR A 79 -30.59 5.69 -0.71
N THR A 80 -29.87 5.53 -1.82
CA THR A 80 -30.10 4.42 -2.76
C THR A 80 -29.65 3.06 -2.18
N LEU A 81 -28.55 3.05 -1.42
CA LEU A 81 -28.05 1.84 -0.76
C LEU A 81 -28.92 1.38 0.42
N GLY A 82 -29.55 2.32 1.13
CA GLY A 82 -30.49 2.03 2.21
C GLY A 82 -29.88 1.24 3.37
N TRP A 83 -28.58 1.37 3.63
CA TRP A 83 -27.91 0.63 4.69
C TRP A 83 -28.31 1.17 6.06
N SER A 84 -28.83 0.27 6.91
CA SER A 84 -29.23 0.62 8.27
C SER A 84 -28.04 1.06 9.11
N GLY A 85 -28.09 2.28 9.64
CA GLY A 85 -27.11 2.79 10.60
C GLY A 85 -25.84 3.39 10.01
N VAL A 86 -25.79 3.67 8.70
CA VAL A 86 -24.67 4.37 8.06
C VAL A 86 -25.17 5.74 7.57
N SER A 87 -24.59 6.82 8.09
CA SER A 87 -24.92 8.18 7.64
C SER A 87 -24.15 8.55 6.37
N GLY A 88 -24.64 9.55 5.62
CA GLY A 88 -23.93 10.08 4.45
C GLY A 88 -22.53 10.60 4.78
N ASP A 89 -22.34 11.16 5.97
CA ASP A 89 -21.03 11.60 6.48
C ASP A 89 -20.07 10.42 6.69
N GLU A 90 -20.56 9.30 7.25
CA GLU A 90 -19.74 8.12 7.47
C GLU A 90 -19.37 7.43 6.14
N LEU A 91 -20.26 7.50 5.14
CA LEU A 91 -19.97 7.07 3.77
C LEU A 91 -18.96 7.97 3.06
N ARG A 92 -18.95 9.27 3.35
CA ARG A 92 -17.98 10.20 2.78
C ARG A 92 -16.55 9.83 3.16
N ASP A 93 -16.32 9.45 4.41
CA ASP A 93 -15.00 8.99 4.87
C ASP A 93 -14.57 7.64 4.25
N GLN A 94 -15.52 6.92 3.67
CA GLN A 94 -15.32 5.61 3.04
C GLN A 94 -15.14 5.70 1.51
N VAL A 95 -15.37 6.88 0.91
CA VAL A 95 -15.32 7.10 -0.53
C VAL A 95 -14.17 8.04 -0.88
N SER A 96 -13.36 7.67 -1.87
CA SER A 96 -12.26 8.49 -2.37
C SER A 96 -12.23 8.44 -3.88
N ALA A 97 -12.07 9.59 -4.53
CA ALA A 97 -11.88 9.66 -5.98
C ALA A 97 -10.46 10.12 -6.32
N LYS A 98 -9.92 9.63 -7.42
CA LYS A 98 -8.63 10.05 -7.99
C LYS A 98 -8.74 10.17 -9.50
N ALA A 99 -8.13 11.21 -10.06
CA ALA A 99 -7.91 11.28 -11.49
C ALA A 99 -6.81 10.29 -11.88
N ALA A 100 -7.06 9.51 -12.91
CA ALA A 100 -6.12 8.62 -13.57
C ALA A 100 -5.80 9.16 -14.97
N ASP A 101 -4.70 8.69 -15.55
CA ASP A 101 -4.26 9.11 -16.88
C ASP A 101 -5.33 8.82 -17.94
N GLY A 102 -5.46 9.72 -18.93
CA GLY A 102 -6.37 9.52 -20.07
C GLY A 102 -7.83 9.90 -19.84
N ASN A 103 -8.10 10.93 -19.04
CA ASN A 103 -9.45 11.42 -18.72
C ASN A 103 -10.33 10.37 -18.01
N ILE A 104 -9.73 9.64 -17.08
CA ILE A 104 -10.43 8.62 -16.29
C ILE A 104 -10.49 9.09 -14.84
N ILE A 105 -11.65 9.01 -14.20
CA ILE A 105 -11.77 9.18 -12.76
C ILE A 105 -12.03 7.82 -12.12
N THR A 106 -11.23 7.49 -11.13
CA THR A 106 -11.33 6.26 -10.36
C THR A 106 -11.97 6.56 -9.03
N ILE A 107 -13.18 6.03 -8.82
CA ILE A 107 -13.97 6.20 -7.59
C ILE A 107 -13.81 4.94 -6.77
N SER A 108 -13.26 5.07 -5.56
CA SER A 108 -12.96 3.98 -4.65
C SER A 108 -13.90 4.01 -3.45
N GLY A 109 -14.50 2.87 -3.14
CA GLY A 109 -15.37 2.66 -1.98
C GLY A 109 -14.72 1.64 -1.04
N THR A 110 -14.69 1.97 0.24
CA THR A 110 -14.15 1.12 1.31
C THR A 110 -15.27 0.65 2.21
N ALA A 111 -15.38 -0.66 2.45
CA ALA A 111 -16.40 -1.20 3.36
C ALA A 111 -15.91 -2.47 4.09
N ASP A 112 -16.65 -2.91 5.09
CA ASP A 112 -16.31 -4.09 5.92
C ASP A 112 -16.45 -5.43 5.18
N THR A 113 -17.09 -5.44 4.01
CA THR A 113 -17.24 -6.65 3.20
C THR A 113 -16.95 -6.38 1.73
N PRO A 114 -16.40 -7.35 0.97
CA PRO A 114 -16.12 -7.18 -0.45
C PRO A 114 -17.35 -6.79 -1.27
N ALA A 115 -18.52 -7.37 -0.92
CA ALA A 115 -19.77 -7.10 -1.61
C ALA A 115 -20.30 -5.68 -1.34
N ARG A 116 -20.17 -5.17 -0.11
CA ARG A 116 -20.52 -3.78 0.20
C ARG A 116 -19.57 -2.80 -0.47
N ALA A 117 -18.27 -3.08 -0.47
CA ALA A 117 -17.28 -2.22 -1.11
C ALA A 117 -17.56 -2.07 -2.62
N GLN A 118 -17.88 -3.18 -3.29
CA GLN A 118 -18.30 -3.18 -4.70
C GLN A 118 -19.55 -2.32 -4.91
N LYS A 119 -20.63 -2.60 -4.17
CA LYS A 119 -21.89 -1.86 -4.29
C LYS A 119 -21.71 -0.36 -4.02
N LEU A 120 -20.86 -0.01 -3.05
CA LEU A 120 -20.57 1.39 -2.73
C LEU A 120 -19.91 2.10 -3.92
N SER A 121 -18.83 1.54 -4.46
CA SER A 121 -18.11 2.12 -5.60
C SER A 121 -19.02 2.24 -6.83
N ASP A 122 -19.81 1.21 -7.12
CA ASP A 122 -20.75 1.19 -8.24
C ASP A 122 -21.83 2.28 -8.10
N GLN A 123 -22.43 2.39 -6.91
CA GLN A 123 -23.49 3.37 -6.66
C GLN A 123 -22.96 4.80 -6.71
N VAL A 124 -21.80 5.07 -6.10
CA VAL A 124 -21.21 6.42 -6.17
C VAL A 124 -20.85 6.79 -7.60
N ALA A 125 -20.27 5.87 -8.39
CA ALA A 125 -19.97 6.13 -9.80
C ALA A 125 -21.22 6.44 -10.62
N GLN A 126 -22.31 5.68 -10.39
CA GLN A 126 -23.58 5.92 -11.07
C GLN A 126 -24.22 7.26 -10.67
N GLN A 127 -24.17 7.61 -9.38
CA GLN A 127 -24.69 8.88 -8.88
C GLN A 127 -23.86 10.07 -9.37
N PHE A 128 -22.54 9.94 -9.48
CA PHE A 128 -21.67 10.96 -10.05
C PHE A 128 -22.03 11.26 -11.50
N VAL A 129 -22.15 10.23 -12.35
CA VAL A 129 -22.55 10.40 -13.76
C VAL A 129 -23.95 11.03 -13.86
N THR A 130 -24.89 10.57 -13.03
CA THR A 130 -26.26 11.13 -12.99
C THR A 130 -26.27 12.59 -12.56
N PHE A 131 -25.42 12.95 -11.59
CA PHE A 131 -25.29 14.32 -11.10
C PHE A 131 -24.63 15.24 -12.12
N ALA A 132 -23.56 14.77 -12.79
CA ALA A 132 -22.90 15.51 -13.87
C ALA A 132 -23.85 15.75 -15.05
N ALA A 133 -24.65 14.75 -15.44
CA ALA A 133 -25.67 14.88 -16.47
C ALA A 133 -26.74 15.91 -16.09
N ARG A 134 -27.15 15.97 -14.81
CA ARG A 134 -28.14 16.95 -14.32
C ARG A 134 -27.58 18.37 -14.29
N ILE A 135 -26.39 18.59 -13.76
CA ILE A 135 -25.77 19.93 -13.74
C ILE A 135 -25.61 20.48 -15.16
N ALA A 136 -25.27 19.62 -16.12
CA ALA A 136 -25.18 20.03 -17.50
C ALA A 136 -26.56 20.25 -18.14
N GLY A 137 -27.55 19.42 -17.81
CA GLY A 137 -28.94 19.58 -18.26
C GLY A 137 -29.63 20.83 -17.70
N ASP A 138 -29.39 21.19 -16.44
CA ASP A 138 -29.97 22.38 -15.79
C ASP A 138 -29.42 23.69 -16.37
N ASN A 139 -28.27 23.66 -17.06
CA ASN A 139 -27.66 24.83 -17.71
C ASN A 139 -27.93 24.90 -19.22
N THR A 140 -28.72 23.97 -19.77
CA THR A 140 -29.05 23.97 -21.20
C THR A 140 -30.57 24.00 -21.37
N ASP A 141 -31.07 24.93 -22.19
CA ASP A 141 -32.50 25.12 -22.49
C ASP A 141 -33.26 23.78 -22.67
N PRO A 142 -34.55 23.71 -22.28
CA PRO A 142 -35.37 22.51 -22.42
C PRO A 142 -35.50 21.97 -23.86
N GLU A 143 -35.06 22.71 -24.88
CA GLU A 143 -34.94 22.23 -26.27
C GLU A 143 -33.71 21.34 -26.54
N ALA A 144 -32.69 21.34 -25.67
CA ALA A 144 -31.48 20.54 -25.84
C ALA A 144 -31.67 19.06 -25.45
N ALA A 145 -32.68 18.75 -24.62
CA ALA A 145 -33.03 17.39 -24.24
C ALA A 145 -33.52 16.54 -25.43
N THR A 146 -34.01 17.17 -26.50
CA THR A 146 -34.56 16.50 -27.70
C THR A 146 -33.51 16.28 -28.81
N ARG A 147 -32.35 16.95 -28.74
CA ARG A 147 -31.29 16.88 -29.76
C ARG A 147 -30.50 15.57 -29.84
N PRO A 148 -30.15 14.86 -28.74
CA PRO A 148 -29.36 13.63 -28.86
C PRO A 148 -30.15 12.49 -29.51
N GLU A 149 -31.48 12.43 -29.32
CA GLU A 149 -32.33 11.45 -29.97
C GLU A 149 -32.56 11.79 -31.46
N ALA A 150 -32.79 13.06 -31.78
CA ALA A 150 -32.88 13.52 -33.17
C ALA A 150 -31.57 13.28 -33.94
N LEU A 151 -30.41 13.53 -33.31
CA LEU A 151 -29.10 13.29 -33.92
C LEU A 151 -28.81 11.79 -34.06
N ARG A 152 -29.15 10.95 -33.06
CA ARG A 152 -29.09 9.48 -33.17
C ARG A 152 -29.98 8.96 -34.30
N GLN A 153 -31.20 9.45 -34.41
CA GLN A 153 -32.11 9.07 -35.50
C GLN A 153 -31.59 9.53 -36.86
N MET A 154 -30.95 10.70 -36.94
CA MET A 154 -30.37 11.22 -38.17
C MET A 154 -29.14 10.42 -38.62
N VAL A 155 -28.27 10.01 -37.69
CA VAL A 155 -27.11 9.14 -37.96
C VAL A 155 -27.56 7.74 -38.38
N VAL A 156 -28.58 7.19 -37.72
CA VAL A 156 -29.16 5.88 -38.08
C VAL A 156 -29.85 5.94 -39.45
N ARG A 157 -30.66 6.97 -39.71
CA ARG A 157 -31.34 7.16 -41.00
C ARG A 157 -30.33 7.37 -42.14
N THR A 158 -29.28 8.16 -41.90
CA THR A 158 -28.22 8.41 -42.89
C THR A 158 -27.36 7.17 -43.13
N SER A 159 -27.00 6.42 -42.08
CA SER A 159 -26.26 5.16 -42.22
C SER A 159 -27.07 4.12 -43.00
N ARG A 160 -28.38 4.02 -42.72
CA ARG A 160 -29.28 3.12 -43.44
C ARG A 160 -29.43 3.51 -44.91
N ARG A 161 -29.50 4.81 -45.21
CA ARG A 161 -29.52 5.34 -46.59
C ARG A 161 -28.21 5.04 -47.33
N ILE A 162 -27.07 5.13 -46.64
CA ILE A 162 -25.74 4.79 -47.19
C ILE A 162 -25.65 3.30 -47.48
N THR A 163 -26.16 2.43 -46.59
CA THR A 163 -26.21 0.98 -46.81
C THR A 163 -27.16 0.63 -47.95
N GLU A 164 -28.35 1.23 -48.03
CA GLU A 164 -29.30 1.04 -49.13
C GLU A 164 -28.74 1.51 -50.48
N LEU A 165 -28.00 2.63 -50.51
CA LEU A 165 -27.31 3.11 -51.71
C LEU A 165 -26.10 2.25 -52.09
N ALA A 166 -25.46 1.61 -51.10
CA ALA A 166 -24.35 0.68 -51.32
C ALA A 166 -24.83 -0.70 -51.81
N ASP A 167 -26.00 -1.16 -51.34
CA ASP A 167 -26.63 -2.42 -51.76
C ASP A 167 -27.32 -2.29 -53.13
N ALA A 168 -27.78 -1.10 -53.50
CA ALA A 168 -28.31 -0.80 -54.84
C ALA A 168 -27.20 -0.64 -55.91
N ALA A 169 -25.93 -0.56 -55.50
CA ALA A 169 -24.79 -0.54 -56.41
C ALA A 169 -24.30 -1.98 -56.66
N ASP A 170 -24.66 -2.53 -57.81
CA ASP A 170 -24.35 -3.91 -58.25
C ASP A 170 -22.84 -4.23 -58.11
N PRO A 171 -22.44 -5.39 -57.52
CA PRO A 171 -21.04 -5.74 -57.36
C PRO A 171 -20.47 -6.28 -58.67
N GLY A 172 -20.29 -5.40 -59.67
CA GLY A 172 -19.85 -5.78 -61.00
C GLY A 172 -19.00 -4.73 -61.72
N GLN A 173 -17.68 -4.82 -61.56
CA GLN A 173 -16.60 -4.54 -62.54
C GLN A 173 -16.68 -3.37 -63.57
N THR A 174 -17.37 -2.25 -63.33
CA THR A 174 -17.29 -1.06 -64.21
C THR A 174 -16.60 0.14 -63.55
N VAL A 175 -15.94 0.96 -64.37
CA VAL A 175 -15.11 2.10 -63.96
C VAL A 175 -15.93 3.19 -63.23
N GLU A 176 -17.24 3.26 -63.49
CA GLU A 176 -18.20 4.12 -62.79
C GLU A 176 -18.44 3.73 -61.32
N GLY A 177 -18.29 2.45 -60.97
CA GLY A 177 -18.43 1.97 -59.59
C GLY A 177 -17.28 2.42 -58.66
N VAL A 178 -16.10 2.68 -59.22
CA VAL A 178 -14.94 3.19 -58.49
C VAL A 178 -15.07 4.69 -58.24
N GLN A 179 -15.62 5.44 -59.22
CA GLN A 179 -15.91 6.87 -59.07
C GLN A 179 -16.96 7.13 -58.01
N THR A 180 -18.08 6.40 -58.02
CA THR A 180 -19.13 6.53 -57.00
C THR A 180 -18.63 6.18 -55.59
N ARG A 181 -17.79 5.15 -55.43
CA ARG A 181 -17.15 4.83 -54.13
C ARG A 181 -16.20 5.92 -53.65
N THR A 182 -15.46 6.53 -54.58
CA THR A 182 -14.52 7.62 -54.25
C THR A 182 -15.29 8.88 -53.86
N GLU A 183 -16.40 9.19 -54.54
CA GLU A 183 -17.27 10.30 -54.18
C GLU A 183 -17.99 10.07 -52.84
N LEU A 184 -18.43 8.84 -52.57
CA LEU A 184 -19.04 8.48 -51.28
C LEU A 184 -18.03 8.57 -50.13
N ALA A 185 -16.78 8.11 -50.35
CA ALA A 185 -15.70 8.26 -49.38
C ALA A 185 -15.36 9.73 -49.16
N LYS A 186 -15.31 10.54 -50.24
CA LYS A 186 -15.08 11.99 -50.15
C LYS A 186 -16.20 12.68 -49.39
N LEU A 187 -17.48 12.34 -49.63
CA LEU A 187 -18.61 12.89 -48.88
C LEU A 187 -18.50 12.54 -47.40
N ARG A 188 -18.12 11.30 -47.07
CA ARG A 188 -17.92 10.84 -45.69
C ARG A 188 -16.80 11.60 -44.99
N THR A 189 -15.67 11.82 -45.67
CA THR A 189 -14.55 12.60 -45.13
C THR A 189 -14.93 14.07 -44.95
N THR A 190 -15.67 14.64 -45.91
CA THR A 190 -16.12 16.05 -45.84
C THR A 190 -17.13 16.25 -44.71
N LEU A 191 -18.00 15.27 -44.46
CA LEU A 191 -18.96 15.28 -43.36
C LEU A 191 -18.25 15.10 -42.00
N GLN A 192 -17.23 14.23 -41.94
CA GLN A 192 -16.37 14.08 -40.75
C GLN A 192 -15.58 15.37 -40.46
N GLU A 193 -15.04 16.04 -41.49
CA GLU A 193 -14.40 17.33 -41.34
C GLU A 193 -15.37 18.44 -40.94
N ALA A 194 -16.60 18.43 -41.46
CA ALA A 194 -17.63 19.38 -41.08
C ALA A 194 -18.06 19.20 -39.62
N ILE A 195 -18.17 17.95 -39.14
CA ILE A 195 -18.42 17.63 -37.73
C ILE A 195 -17.25 18.10 -36.87
N ASN A 196 -16.02 17.79 -37.26
CA ASN A 196 -14.82 18.22 -36.53
C ASN A 196 -14.68 19.76 -36.49
N LYS A 197 -15.05 20.45 -37.58
CA LYS A 197 -15.09 21.92 -37.63
C LYS A 197 -16.23 22.49 -36.79
N LEU A 198 -17.38 21.81 -36.71
CA LEU A 198 -18.48 22.19 -35.83
C LEU A 198 -18.09 22.00 -34.34
N ASP A 199 -17.35 20.94 -34.01
CA ASP A 199 -16.79 20.68 -32.67
C ASP A 199 -15.75 21.74 -32.24
N GLN A 200 -15.00 22.28 -33.20
CA GLN A 200 -14.04 23.37 -32.96
C GLN A 200 -14.71 24.76 -32.95
N ALA A 201 -15.83 24.93 -33.65
CA ALA A 201 -16.52 26.22 -33.80
C ALA A 201 -17.58 26.48 -32.72
N ASP A 202 -18.08 25.44 -32.03
CA ASP A 202 -19.16 25.60 -31.05
C ASP A 202 -18.73 25.19 -29.62
N PRO A 203 -18.45 26.14 -28.72
CA PRO A 203 -18.16 25.84 -27.32
C PRO A 203 -19.34 25.18 -26.58
N ALA A 204 -20.57 25.25 -27.12
CA ALA A 204 -21.71 24.51 -26.59
C ALA A 204 -21.66 23.01 -26.96
N ALA A 205 -21.12 22.64 -28.13
CA ALA A 205 -20.90 21.25 -28.53
C ALA A 205 -19.81 20.58 -27.68
N ASN A 206 -18.71 21.29 -27.39
CA ASN A 206 -17.69 20.82 -26.46
C ASN A 206 -18.22 20.63 -25.03
N LYS A 207 -19.10 21.53 -24.57
CA LYS A 207 -19.80 21.36 -23.27
C LYS A 207 -20.72 20.14 -23.30
N ALA A 208 -21.48 19.93 -24.37
CA ALA A 208 -22.37 18.78 -24.53
C ALA A 208 -21.61 17.45 -24.59
N ASN A 209 -20.46 17.39 -25.29
CA ASN A 209 -19.62 16.19 -25.31
C ASN A 209 -19.02 15.87 -23.93
N LYS A 210 -18.61 16.87 -23.14
CA LYS A 210 -18.13 16.69 -21.75
C LYS A 210 -19.18 16.08 -20.79
N THR A 211 -20.45 16.00 -21.19
CA THR A 211 -21.55 15.44 -20.37
C THR A 211 -21.75 13.93 -20.52
N ASN A 212 -21.21 13.32 -21.59
CA ASN A 212 -21.42 11.91 -21.87
C ASN A 212 -20.44 11.03 -21.09
N MET A 213 -20.37 11.23 -19.78
CA MET A 213 -19.53 10.43 -18.88
C MET A 213 -20.08 9.01 -18.82
N VAL A 214 -19.21 8.01 -18.94
CA VAL A 214 -19.62 6.60 -18.98
C VAL A 214 -18.84 5.81 -17.93
N VAL A 215 -19.56 5.04 -17.12
CA VAL A 215 -18.95 4.04 -16.22
C VAL A 215 -18.39 2.92 -17.10
N MET A 216 -17.07 2.70 -17.06
CA MET A 216 -16.38 1.73 -17.92
C MET A 216 -16.74 0.27 -17.58
N GLY A 217 -17.31 0.02 -16.41
CA GLY A 217 -17.77 -1.28 -15.98
C GLY A 217 -18.02 -1.32 -14.47
N PRO A 218 -18.66 -2.39 -13.97
CA PRO A 218 -18.83 -2.57 -12.53
C PRO A 218 -17.48 -2.70 -11.84
N ALA A 219 -17.36 -2.17 -10.62
CA ALA A 219 -16.20 -2.33 -9.77
C ALA A 219 -15.90 -3.82 -9.56
N ALA A 220 -14.63 -4.19 -9.62
CA ALA A 220 -14.22 -5.55 -9.35
C ALA A 220 -14.52 -5.90 -7.88
N ARG A 221 -14.82 -7.17 -7.59
CA ARG A 221 -14.87 -7.60 -6.18
C ARG A 221 -13.44 -7.62 -5.62
N PRO A 222 -13.16 -6.92 -4.52
CA PRO A 222 -11.83 -6.90 -3.94
C PRO A 222 -11.47 -8.30 -3.45
N ALA A 223 -10.34 -8.83 -3.93
CA ALA A 223 -9.86 -10.16 -3.60
C ALA A 223 -9.11 -10.22 -2.25
N GLY A 224 -8.77 -9.07 -1.64
CA GLY A 224 -7.99 -8.98 -0.41
C GLY A 224 -8.36 -7.79 0.47
N GLU A 225 -7.93 -7.86 1.73
CA GLU A 225 -8.08 -6.78 2.72
C GLU A 225 -7.22 -5.56 2.32
N ALA A 226 -7.78 -4.37 2.44
CA ALA A 226 -7.06 -3.11 2.30
C ALA A 226 -6.11 -2.90 3.50
N PRO A 227 -4.97 -2.23 3.31
CA PRO A 227 -4.07 -1.89 4.42
C PRO A 227 -4.74 -0.99 5.48
N PRO A 228 -4.38 -1.12 6.77
CA PRO A 228 -3.45 -2.10 7.33
C PRO A 228 -4.09 -3.49 7.49
N THR A 229 -3.44 -4.51 6.92
CA THR A 229 -3.94 -5.89 7.02
C THR A 229 -3.59 -6.52 8.37
N ARG A 230 -4.34 -7.56 8.77
CA ARG A 230 -4.04 -8.37 9.96
C ARG A 230 -2.56 -8.79 10.04
N MET A 231 -2.03 -9.28 8.93
CA MET A 231 -0.64 -9.72 8.85
C MET A 231 0.34 -8.55 9.00
N GLN A 232 0.04 -7.39 8.44
CA GLN A 232 0.87 -6.20 8.61
C GLN A 232 0.94 -5.74 10.06
N LEU A 233 -0.19 -5.73 10.78
CA LEU A 233 -0.23 -5.37 12.20
C LEU A 233 0.55 -6.36 13.07
N ILE A 234 0.43 -7.67 12.80
CA ILE A 234 1.17 -8.72 13.51
C ILE A 234 2.69 -8.55 13.27
N ILE A 235 3.10 -8.40 12.01
CA ILE A 235 4.52 -8.25 11.65
C ILE A 235 5.08 -6.94 12.22
N ALA A 236 4.35 -5.85 12.12
CA ALA A 236 4.75 -4.56 12.68
C ALA A 236 4.90 -4.63 14.20
N GLY A 237 3.94 -5.25 14.90
CA GLY A 237 4.02 -5.48 16.34
C GLY A 237 5.23 -6.33 16.74
N ALA A 238 5.48 -7.43 16.03
CA ALA A 238 6.63 -8.29 16.25
C ALA A 238 7.97 -7.55 16.06
N LEU A 239 8.09 -6.79 14.96
CA LEU A 239 9.28 -6.01 14.64
C LEU A 239 9.53 -4.90 15.67
N LEU A 240 8.48 -4.19 16.08
CA LEU A 240 8.58 -3.13 17.08
C LEU A 240 9.13 -3.66 18.41
N PHE A 241 8.55 -4.75 18.93
CA PHE A 241 9.02 -5.35 20.18
C PHE A 241 10.43 -5.95 20.04
N PHE A 242 10.75 -6.55 18.89
CA PHE A 242 12.10 -7.03 18.62
C PHE A 242 13.13 -5.88 18.68
N LEU A 243 12.85 -4.75 18.02
CA LEU A 243 13.72 -3.58 18.03
C LEU A 243 13.86 -3.00 19.44
N LEU A 244 12.76 -2.86 20.17
CA LEU A 244 12.79 -2.43 21.58
C LEU A 244 13.60 -3.39 22.45
N ALA A 245 13.52 -4.70 22.21
CA ALA A 245 14.34 -5.68 22.91
C ALA A 245 15.83 -5.46 22.67
N VAL A 246 16.23 -5.24 21.42
CA VAL A 246 17.62 -5.00 21.03
C VAL A 246 18.13 -3.69 21.64
N ILE A 247 17.35 -2.61 21.53
CA ILE A 247 17.69 -1.30 22.10
C ILE A 247 17.78 -1.39 23.63
N GLY A 248 16.84 -2.06 24.29
CA GLY A 248 16.87 -2.32 25.74
C GLY A 248 18.13 -3.09 26.17
N HIS A 249 18.59 -4.04 25.35
CA HIS A 249 19.83 -4.77 25.62
C HIS A 249 21.08 -3.91 25.43
N LEU A 250 21.12 -3.09 24.38
CA LEU A 250 22.26 -2.19 24.14
C LEU A 250 22.35 -1.09 25.20
N THR A 251 21.22 -0.52 25.62
CA THR A 251 21.16 0.48 26.68
C THR A 251 21.59 -0.10 28.02
N THR A 252 21.11 -1.29 28.40
CA THR A 252 21.54 -1.95 29.64
C THR A 252 23.03 -2.33 29.63
N ALA A 253 23.60 -2.70 28.48
CA ALA A 253 25.03 -2.89 28.35
C ALA A 253 25.81 -1.57 28.53
N ARG A 254 25.37 -0.50 27.85
CA ARG A 254 26.01 0.83 27.89
C ARG A 254 25.90 1.53 29.25
N MET A 255 24.78 1.40 29.95
CA MET A 255 24.56 2.01 31.27
C MET A 255 25.21 1.23 32.42
N SER A 256 25.77 0.04 32.15
CA SER A 256 26.40 -0.74 33.21
C SER A 256 27.73 -0.11 33.64
N ARG A 257 27.70 0.67 34.73
CA ARG A 257 28.88 1.31 35.35
C ARG A 257 29.85 0.34 36.05
N ARG A 258 29.80 -0.96 35.72
CA ARG A 258 30.69 -1.94 36.35
C ARG A 258 31.97 -2.00 35.53
N LEU A 259 33.10 -1.78 36.19
CA LEU A 259 34.45 -2.03 35.66
C LEU A 259 34.49 -3.48 35.16
N ARG A 260 34.64 -3.66 33.84
CA ARG A 260 34.42 -4.95 33.18
C ARG A 260 35.55 -5.34 32.26
N THR A 261 36.25 -4.39 31.69
CA THR A 261 37.39 -4.67 30.80
C THR A 261 38.69 -4.68 31.60
N GLU A 262 39.63 -5.51 31.19
CA GLU A 262 40.98 -5.60 31.77
C GLU A 262 41.65 -4.23 31.94
N PRO A 263 41.62 -3.31 30.94
CA PRO A 263 42.16 -1.96 31.11
C PRO A 263 41.34 -1.09 32.08
N GLU A 264 40.01 -1.21 32.12
CA GLU A 264 39.19 -0.48 33.11
C GLU A 264 39.52 -0.91 34.54
N ILE A 265 39.71 -2.22 34.76
CA ILE A 265 40.04 -2.79 36.07
C ILE A 265 41.45 -2.36 36.48
N ALA A 266 42.43 -2.46 35.57
CA ALA A 266 43.80 -2.04 35.82
C ALA A 266 43.89 -0.54 36.12
N ALA A 267 43.16 0.30 35.37
CA ALA A 267 43.06 1.74 35.60
C ALA A 267 42.40 2.08 36.95
N ALA A 268 41.32 1.39 37.32
CA ALA A 268 40.67 1.58 38.61
C ALA A 268 41.55 1.14 39.80
N LEU A 269 42.43 0.16 39.60
CA LEU A 269 43.41 -0.29 40.58
C LEU A 269 44.71 0.53 40.57
N GLY A 270 44.87 1.49 39.65
CA GLY A 270 46.10 2.27 39.48
C GLY A 270 47.30 1.44 39.05
N SER A 271 47.07 0.30 38.40
CA SER A 271 48.10 -0.67 38.02
C SER A 271 48.32 -0.73 36.51
N ALA A 272 49.54 -1.06 36.08
CA ALA A 272 49.83 -1.35 34.68
C ALA A 272 49.36 -2.78 34.34
N LEU A 273 48.65 -2.94 33.23
CA LEU A 273 48.22 -4.25 32.74
C LEU A 273 49.44 -5.02 32.19
N LEU A 274 49.99 -5.94 33.01
CA LEU A 274 51.16 -6.74 32.64
C LEU A 274 50.82 -7.94 31.74
N GLY A 275 49.59 -8.44 31.80
CA GLY A 275 49.16 -9.59 31.01
C GLY A 275 47.81 -10.13 31.45
N THR A 276 47.24 -11.00 30.62
CA THR A 276 45.91 -11.58 30.83
C THR A 276 46.04 -13.10 30.90
N VAL A 277 45.37 -13.68 31.88
CA VAL A 277 45.33 -15.13 32.08
C VAL A 277 43.86 -15.54 32.03
N ASP A 278 43.47 -16.18 30.93
CA ASP A 278 42.17 -16.84 30.81
C ASP A 278 42.17 -18.07 31.72
N VAL A 279 41.71 -17.91 32.95
CA VAL A 279 41.44 -19.05 33.84
C VAL A 279 40.13 -19.68 33.35
N PRO A 280 40.13 -20.94 32.86
CA PRO A 280 38.89 -21.63 32.59
C PRO A 280 38.14 -21.72 33.91
N GLY A 281 37.12 -20.89 34.08
CA GLY A 281 36.31 -20.94 35.27
C GLY A 281 35.75 -22.34 35.38
N GLU A 282 36.12 -23.07 36.44
CA GLU A 282 35.37 -24.25 36.85
C GLU A 282 33.90 -23.87 36.77
N ARG A 283 33.13 -24.73 36.10
CA ARG A 283 31.72 -24.52 35.80
C ARG A 283 31.00 -24.27 37.14
N ARG A 284 30.87 -23.00 37.51
CA ARG A 284 30.60 -22.49 38.88
C ARG A 284 29.87 -23.51 39.75
N ALA A 285 30.61 -24.26 40.57
CA ALA A 285 30.03 -25.19 41.52
C ALA A 285 29.34 -24.47 42.69
N HIS A 286 29.55 -23.17 42.88
CA HIS A 286 28.85 -22.37 43.89
C HIS A 286 28.34 -21.07 43.26
N ARG A 287 27.12 -21.10 42.73
CA ARG A 287 26.34 -19.90 42.48
C ARG A 287 25.14 -19.98 43.42
N PRO A 288 24.83 -18.95 44.22
CA PRO A 288 23.73 -19.02 45.16
C PRO A 288 22.47 -19.36 44.37
N GLU A 289 21.90 -20.52 44.65
CA GLU A 289 20.62 -20.95 44.12
C GLU A 289 19.57 -19.97 44.63
N GLY A 290 19.35 -18.89 43.88
CA GLY A 290 18.15 -18.10 44.07
C GLY A 290 16.98 -19.02 43.76
N HIS A 291 16.40 -19.65 44.77
CA HIS A 291 15.31 -20.62 44.67
C HIS A 291 13.95 -19.95 44.35
N GLY A 292 13.96 -18.81 43.67
CA GLY A 292 12.78 -17.99 43.38
C GLY A 292 12.29 -18.15 41.94
N PRO A 293 10.98 -17.96 41.68
CA PRO A 293 10.40 -18.03 40.34
C PRO A 293 11.08 -17.06 39.35
N ARG A 294 11.51 -15.89 39.83
CA ARG A 294 12.27 -14.91 39.06
C ARG A 294 13.63 -15.42 38.55
N ALA A 295 14.32 -16.27 39.31
CA ALA A 295 15.59 -16.86 38.90
C ALA A 295 15.40 -17.95 37.84
N ARG A 296 14.33 -18.75 37.96
CA ARG A 296 13.95 -19.73 36.92
C ARG A 296 13.59 -19.03 35.60
N ILE A 297 12.84 -17.93 35.66
CA ILE A 297 12.49 -17.11 34.49
C ILE A 297 13.75 -16.51 33.83
N ARG A 298 14.69 -15.98 34.62
CA ARG A 298 15.97 -15.45 34.10
C ARG A 298 16.84 -16.52 33.45
N ARG A 299 16.85 -17.73 34.01
CA ARG A 299 17.57 -18.89 33.47
C ARG A 299 16.96 -19.37 32.15
N LEU A 300 15.63 -19.42 32.07
CA LEU A 300 14.89 -19.84 30.88
C LEU A 300 15.03 -18.83 29.72
N LEU A 301 14.96 -17.54 30.04
CA LEU A 301 15.15 -16.43 29.11
C LEU A 301 16.62 -16.20 28.71
N GLY A 302 17.58 -16.92 29.29
CA GLY A 302 19.01 -16.75 29.00
C GLY A 302 19.59 -15.39 29.43
N VAL A 303 18.89 -14.66 30.30
CA VAL A 303 19.33 -13.35 30.81
C VAL A 303 20.53 -13.49 31.75
N ASP A 304 20.71 -14.68 32.32
CA ASP A 304 21.82 -15.02 33.22
C ASP A 304 23.15 -15.28 32.49
N VAL A 305 23.10 -15.53 31.18
CA VAL A 305 24.30 -15.70 30.34
C VAL A 305 24.75 -14.31 29.85
N ARG A 306 25.97 -13.92 30.22
CA ARG A 306 26.57 -12.64 29.82
C ARG A 306 26.96 -12.72 28.34
N TRP A 307 26.33 -11.88 27.53
CA TRP A 307 26.55 -11.86 26.07
C TRP A 307 27.74 -10.98 25.67
N ASP A 308 28.08 -9.99 26.51
CA ASP A 308 29.14 -8.99 26.29
C ASP A 308 30.56 -9.52 26.40
N ILE A 309 30.77 -10.67 27.06
CA ILE A 309 32.11 -11.20 27.30
C ILE A 309 32.55 -11.99 26.05
N PRO A 310 33.70 -11.66 25.43
CA PRO A 310 34.25 -12.46 24.33
C PRO A 310 34.39 -13.92 24.77
N THR A 311 34.20 -14.86 23.84
CA THR A 311 34.45 -16.27 24.11
C THR A 311 35.91 -16.43 24.52
N PRO A 312 36.21 -16.90 25.74
CA PRO A 312 37.59 -17.13 26.15
C PRO A 312 38.24 -18.07 25.14
N ARG A 313 39.48 -17.79 24.75
CA ARG A 313 40.20 -18.66 23.83
C ARG A 313 40.40 -19.97 24.58
N THR A 314 39.82 -21.05 24.07
CA THR A 314 40.13 -22.39 24.58
C THR A 314 41.63 -22.57 24.49
N SER A 315 42.30 -22.71 25.63
CA SER A 315 43.71 -23.11 25.64
C SER A 315 43.83 -24.35 24.76
N GLY A 316 44.74 -24.35 23.79
CA GLY A 316 44.98 -25.50 22.93
C GLY A 316 45.22 -26.78 23.76
N ASP A 317 45.17 -27.92 23.07
CA ASP A 317 45.31 -29.26 23.63
C ASP A 317 46.48 -29.36 24.63
N GLU A 318 46.44 -30.32 25.57
CA GLU A 318 47.35 -30.41 26.73
C GLU A 318 48.83 -30.37 26.32
N ALA A 319 49.17 -30.95 25.16
CA ALA A 319 50.49 -30.88 24.54
C ALA A 319 50.93 -29.42 24.25
N SER A 320 50.01 -28.59 23.78
CA SER A 320 50.23 -27.16 23.49
C SER A 320 50.50 -26.36 24.77
N ARG A 321 49.87 -26.74 25.90
CA ARG A 321 50.13 -26.12 27.20
C ARG A 321 51.52 -26.48 27.72
N GLN A 322 51.90 -27.75 27.64
CA GLN A 322 53.22 -28.22 28.08
C GLN A 322 54.38 -27.55 27.30
N VAL A 323 54.23 -27.39 25.98
CA VAL A 323 55.24 -26.69 25.16
C VAL A 323 55.36 -25.22 25.57
N ARG A 324 54.25 -24.56 25.91
CA ARG A 324 54.25 -23.17 26.36
C ARG A 324 54.91 -23.02 27.75
N TYR A 325 54.60 -23.93 28.67
CA TYR A 325 55.23 -23.98 29.99
C TYR A 325 56.75 -24.20 29.90
N ARG A 326 57.22 -25.14 29.06
CA ARG A 326 58.66 -25.35 28.86
C ARG A 326 59.38 -24.12 28.31
N ARG A 327 58.77 -23.35 27.41
CA ARG A 327 59.37 -22.11 26.90
C ARG A 327 59.45 -21.00 27.94
N VAL A 328 58.50 -20.95 28.88
CA VAL A 328 58.49 -19.94 29.95
C VAL A 328 59.54 -20.28 31.03
N CYS A 329 59.70 -21.55 31.38
CA CYS A 329 60.73 -21.98 32.35
C CYS A 329 62.16 -21.98 31.78
N ALA A 330 62.33 -21.90 30.46
CA ALA A 330 63.63 -21.81 29.79
C ALA A 330 64.09 -20.37 29.55
N ARG A 331 63.33 -19.37 30.03
CA ARG A 331 63.70 -17.96 30.11
C ARG A 331 64.03 -17.62 31.55
#